data_AF-A0A2E3SDP4-F1
#
_entry.id   AF-A0A2E3SDP4-F1
#
_cell.length_a   1.000
_cell.length_b   1.000
_cell.length_c   1.000
_cell.angle_alpha   90.00
_cell.angle_beta   90.00
_cell.angle_gamma   90.00
#
_symmetry.space_group_name_H-M   'P 1'
#
loop_
_entity.id
_entity.type
_entity.pdbx_description
1 polymer ?
#
loop_
_entity_poly.entity_id
_entity_poly.type
_entity_poly.pdbx_seq_one_letter_code
_entity_poly.pdbx_strand_id
1 'polypeptide(L)'
;MANISEYVRQIIILILIVGILFGCSKYDYDNSELNNSEFQPYVDSFLEEAKIRGYDIDVSNINFYLADIENKDVGGICNERKEEIIIDRDNWENAHEIEKELLIFHELGHCILGRAHRNETSENGDCLSIMDGTEDNFNCSKNIFSELWRVYYLEELFNVNTVLPNWYTDNQEYVTNYENKLDVVSIEDLNTNFYEISFDFNGKEKFVIEVNYKNWAVVAGTNDDSFVSTVINFGGFFFATYPLSDEKDIRIEESSVGIFHRQENYSFQSDIKLTIRKDNNLIQYFIDEQFIHSMEAKPFKNNLIEALFDAPINMDIKIFEYE
;
A
#
# COMPACT_ATOMS: atom_id res chain seq x y z
N MET A 1 -9.90 -49.51 -48.35
CA MET A 1 -10.43 -49.15 -47.02
C MET A 1 -9.45 -49.65 -45.96
N ALA A 2 -8.25 -49.06 -45.95
CA ALA A 2 -7.20 -49.37 -44.99
C ALA A 2 -6.94 -48.12 -44.13
N ASN A 3 -6.64 -48.35 -42.85
CA ASN A 3 -5.92 -47.46 -41.94
C ASN A 3 -6.66 -46.43 -41.09
N ILE A 4 -7.99 -46.30 -41.12
CA ILE A 4 -8.69 -45.41 -40.16
C ILE A 4 -8.41 -45.86 -38.70
N SER A 5 -8.34 -47.17 -38.45
CA SER A 5 -8.03 -47.73 -37.13
C SER A 5 -6.61 -47.44 -36.65
N GLU A 6 -5.66 -47.26 -37.55
CA GLU A 6 -4.25 -47.07 -37.18
C GLU A 6 -3.97 -45.60 -36.86
N TYR A 7 -4.56 -44.68 -37.65
CA TYR A 7 -4.51 -43.24 -37.38
C TYR A 7 -5.19 -42.86 -36.05
N VAL A 8 -6.35 -43.45 -35.73
CA VAL A 8 -7.03 -43.20 -34.45
C VAL A 8 -6.17 -43.69 -33.27
N ARG A 9 -5.49 -44.83 -33.41
CA ARG A 9 -4.58 -45.35 -32.39
C ARG A 9 -3.36 -44.44 -32.21
N GLN A 10 -2.79 -43.91 -33.30
CA GLN A 10 -1.68 -42.97 -33.25
C GLN A 10 -2.09 -41.64 -32.59
N ILE A 11 -3.28 -41.12 -32.87
CA ILE A 11 -3.80 -39.89 -32.25
C ILE A 11 -4.02 -40.07 -30.75
N ILE A 12 -4.60 -41.20 -30.32
CA ILE A 12 -4.82 -41.48 -28.89
C ILE A 12 -3.49 -41.59 -28.14
N ILE A 13 -2.47 -42.22 -28.74
CA ILE A 13 -1.12 -42.31 -28.18
C ILE A 13 -0.49 -40.91 -28.08
N LEU A 14 -0.68 -40.07 -29.10
CA LEU A 14 -0.16 -38.69 -29.09
C LEU A 14 -0.82 -37.85 -27.98
N ILE A 15 -2.14 -37.96 -27.80
CA ILE A 15 -2.89 -37.26 -26.73
C ILE A 15 -2.45 -37.73 -25.34
N LEU A 16 -2.20 -39.04 -25.15
CA LEU A 16 -1.68 -39.58 -23.89
C LEU A 16 -0.25 -39.11 -23.61
N ILE A 17 0.62 -39.00 -24.62
CA ILE A 17 1.99 -38.50 -24.47
C ILE A 17 2.00 -37.00 -24.16
N VAL A 18 1.15 -36.20 -24.83
CA VAL A 18 0.99 -34.77 -24.55
C VAL A 18 0.43 -34.54 -23.15
N GLY A 19 -0.49 -35.39 -22.68
CA GLY A 19 -1.02 -35.34 -21.31
C GLY A 19 0.00 -35.65 -20.21
N ILE A 20 1.08 -36.39 -20.51
CA ILE A 20 2.17 -36.67 -19.55
C ILE A 20 3.18 -35.50 -19.48
N LEU A 21 3.25 -34.67 -20.52
CA LEU A 21 4.17 -33.52 -20.58
C LEU A 21 3.62 -32.25 -19.89
N PHE A 22 2.36 -32.25 -19.44
CA PHE A 22 1.80 -31.22 -18.55
C PHE A 22 1.84 -31.65 -17.08
N GLY A 23 2.89 -32.36 -16.67
CA GLY A 23 3.18 -32.53 -15.25
C GLY A 23 3.59 -31.18 -14.66
N CYS A 24 2.82 -30.69 -13.67
CA CYS A 24 3.23 -29.57 -12.82
C CYS A 24 4.68 -29.80 -12.36
N SER A 25 5.55 -28.81 -12.57
CA SER A 25 6.87 -28.79 -11.95
C SER A 25 6.71 -28.93 -10.45
N LYS A 26 7.36 -29.94 -9.88
CA LYS A 26 7.60 -29.96 -8.43
C LYS A 26 8.66 -28.90 -8.18
N TYR A 27 8.30 -27.83 -7.50
CA TYR A 27 9.28 -26.98 -6.85
C TYR A 27 9.72 -27.72 -5.60
N ASP A 28 10.82 -28.48 -5.72
CA ASP A 28 11.58 -28.92 -4.55
C ASP A 28 12.57 -27.79 -4.29
N TYR A 29 12.32 -27.00 -3.24
CA TYR A 29 13.23 -25.94 -2.82
C TYR A 29 14.40 -26.59 -2.10
N ASP A 30 15.50 -26.80 -2.82
CA ASP A 30 16.79 -27.17 -2.25
C ASP A 30 17.13 -26.09 -1.19
N ASN A 31 17.09 -26.46 0.10
CA ASN A 31 17.28 -25.62 1.32
C ASN A 31 16.03 -25.20 2.11
N SER A 32 14.87 -25.84 1.93
CA SER A 32 13.71 -25.60 2.83
C SER A 32 13.97 -26.08 4.27
N GLU A 33 13.81 -25.20 5.26
CA GLU A 33 13.94 -25.49 6.69
C GLU A 33 12.58 -25.38 7.39
N LEU A 34 12.12 -26.46 8.04
CA LEU A 34 10.90 -26.44 8.85
C LEU A 34 11.06 -25.42 10.00
N ASN A 35 10.18 -24.42 10.08
CA ASN A 35 10.33 -23.32 11.01
C ASN A 35 9.01 -22.83 11.65
N ASN A 36 8.12 -23.76 12.01
CA ASN A 36 6.82 -23.43 12.61
C ASN A 36 6.91 -22.46 13.80
N SER A 37 7.95 -22.55 14.63
CA SER A 37 8.09 -21.69 15.82
C SER A 37 8.28 -20.21 15.49
N GLU A 38 8.96 -19.90 14.39
CA GLU A 38 9.20 -18.51 13.96
C GLU A 38 7.90 -17.85 13.49
N PHE A 39 7.06 -18.60 12.78
CA PHE A 39 5.81 -18.10 12.21
C PHE A 39 4.65 -18.12 13.19
N GLN A 40 4.77 -18.89 14.29
CA GLN A 40 3.68 -19.12 15.24
C GLN A 40 3.00 -17.84 15.76
N PRO A 41 3.71 -16.75 16.11
CA PRO A 41 3.05 -15.52 16.57
C PRO A 41 2.08 -14.93 15.53
N TYR A 42 2.42 -15.00 14.24
CA TYR A 42 1.57 -14.49 13.16
C TYR A 42 0.44 -15.47 12.82
N VAL A 43 0.70 -16.77 12.92
CA VAL A 43 -0.34 -17.80 12.81
C VAL A 43 -1.39 -17.63 13.92
N ASP A 44 -0.95 -17.39 15.16
CA ASP A 44 -1.84 -17.14 16.29
C ASP A 44 -2.67 -15.86 16.07
N SER A 45 -2.06 -14.79 15.55
CA SER A 45 -2.76 -13.55 15.17
C SER A 45 -3.84 -13.81 14.12
N PHE A 46 -3.54 -14.59 13.08
CA PHE A 46 -4.51 -14.98 12.05
C PHE A 46 -5.71 -15.73 12.66
N LEU A 47 -5.45 -16.69 13.55
CA LEU A 47 -6.50 -17.47 14.22
C LEU A 47 -7.37 -16.61 15.15
N GLU A 48 -6.77 -15.63 15.83
CA GLU A 48 -7.51 -14.66 16.64
C GLU A 48 -8.44 -13.80 15.77
N GLU A 49 -7.92 -13.24 14.68
CA GLU A 49 -8.68 -12.42 13.73
C GLU A 49 -9.79 -13.22 13.01
N ALA A 50 -9.52 -14.49 12.68
CA ALA A 50 -10.50 -15.43 12.14
C ALA A 50 -11.65 -15.66 13.12
N LYS A 51 -11.31 -15.90 14.40
CA LYS A 51 -12.28 -16.15 15.46
C LYS A 51 -13.17 -14.93 15.74
N ILE A 52 -12.60 -13.72 15.72
CA ILE A 52 -13.36 -12.46 15.82
C ILE A 52 -14.44 -12.38 14.73
N ARG A 53 -14.14 -12.91 13.54
CA ARG A 53 -15.05 -12.93 12.38
C ARG A 53 -15.93 -14.17 12.31
N GLY A 54 -15.90 -15.03 13.33
CA GLY A 54 -16.77 -16.21 13.44
C GLY A 54 -16.26 -17.45 12.71
N TYR A 55 -15.00 -17.49 12.33
CA TYR A 55 -14.35 -18.67 11.75
C TYR A 55 -13.70 -19.51 12.85
N ASP A 56 -13.89 -20.83 12.80
CA ASP A 56 -13.21 -21.81 13.65
C ASP A 56 -12.25 -22.60 12.75
N ILE A 57 -11.00 -22.12 12.69
CA ILE A 57 -9.98 -22.61 11.77
C ILE A 57 -8.99 -23.48 12.52
N ASP A 58 -8.65 -24.63 11.93
CA ASP A 58 -7.55 -25.48 12.38
C ASP A 58 -6.42 -25.45 11.34
N VAL A 59 -5.23 -25.05 11.80
CA VAL A 59 -3.99 -24.99 11.00
C VAL A 59 -2.96 -26.01 11.48
N SER A 60 -3.32 -26.95 12.36
CA SER A 60 -2.35 -27.87 12.99
C SER A 60 -1.63 -28.79 12.01
N ASN A 61 -2.19 -28.97 10.81
CA ASN A 61 -1.62 -29.82 9.76
C ASN A 61 -0.73 -29.04 8.78
N ILE A 62 -0.69 -27.70 8.88
CA ILE A 62 0.13 -26.88 8.00
C ILE A 62 1.55 -26.81 8.55
N ASN A 63 2.52 -27.21 7.73
CA ASN A 63 3.93 -27.01 8.01
C ASN A 63 4.44 -25.76 7.31
N PHE A 64 5.21 -24.94 8.02
CA PHE A 64 5.84 -23.75 7.50
C PHE A 64 7.32 -23.98 7.31
N TYR A 65 7.81 -23.56 6.15
CA TYR A 65 9.21 -23.67 5.75
C TYR A 65 9.77 -22.30 5.43
N LEU A 66 11.04 -22.10 5.76
CA LEU A 66 11.83 -20.98 5.25
C LEU A 66 12.75 -21.51 4.15
N ALA A 67 12.73 -20.90 2.97
CA ALA A 67 13.54 -21.31 1.83
C ALA A 67 13.96 -20.12 0.98
N ASP A 68 14.94 -20.31 0.10
CA ASP A 68 15.29 -19.30 -0.91
C ASP A 68 14.40 -19.53 -2.14
N ILE A 69 13.51 -18.58 -2.44
CA ILE A 69 12.60 -18.67 -3.59
C ILE A 69 13.25 -18.00 -4.81
N GLU A 70 13.40 -18.73 -5.92
CA GLU A 70 14.10 -18.22 -7.11
C GLU A 70 13.48 -16.93 -7.69
N ASN A 71 12.17 -16.77 -7.57
CA ASN A 71 11.47 -15.55 -7.97
C ASN A 71 11.41 -14.56 -6.80
N LYS A 72 12.15 -13.46 -6.92
CA LYS A 72 12.23 -12.42 -5.89
C LYS A 72 10.92 -11.66 -5.65
N ASP A 73 10.01 -11.71 -6.61
CA ASP A 73 8.70 -11.04 -6.52
C ASP A 73 7.66 -11.88 -5.78
N VAL A 74 8.06 -13.02 -5.22
CA VAL A 74 7.20 -13.95 -4.48
C VAL A 74 7.72 -14.06 -3.05
N GLY A 75 7.00 -13.46 -2.10
CA GLY A 75 7.35 -13.50 -0.67
C GLY A 75 7.02 -14.84 0.00
N GLY A 76 6.07 -15.59 -0.56
CA GLY A 76 5.63 -16.87 -0.02
C GLY A 76 4.83 -17.69 -1.03
N ILE A 77 4.68 -18.98 -0.73
CA ILE A 77 3.91 -19.93 -1.55
C ILE A 77 3.20 -20.92 -0.64
N CYS A 78 1.88 -20.95 -0.76
CA CYS A 78 1.04 -22.03 -0.28
C CYS A 78 1.02 -23.23 -1.25
N ASN A 79 1.33 -24.42 -0.73
CA ASN A 79 1.12 -25.69 -1.40
C ASN A 79 -0.09 -26.43 -0.80
N GLU A 80 -1.27 -26.12 -1.32
CA GLU A 80 -2.54 -26.71 -0.87
C GLU A 80 -2.56 -28.26 -0.88
N ARG A 81 -1.77 -28.89 -1.76
CA ARG A 81 -1.75 -30.37 -1.86
C ARG A 81 -0.93 -31.04 -0.78
N LYS A 82 0.07 -30.33 -0.24
CA LYS A 82 0.99 -30.85 0.76
C LYS A 82 0.69 -30.33 2.16
N GLU A 83 -0.21 -29.36 2.30
CA GLU A 83 -0.45 -28.65 3.56
C GLU A 83 0.85 -27.98 4.03
N GLU A 84 1.55 -27.30 3.11
CA GLU A 84 2.84 -26.66 3.37
C GLU A 84 2.78 -25.20 2.91
N ILE A 85 3.34 -24.30 3.71
CA ILE A 85 3.60 -22.91 3.33
C ILE A 85 5.11 -22.70 3.31
N ILE A 86 5.63 -22.14 2.24
CA ILE A 86 7.05 -21.84 2.07
C ILE A 86 7.19 -20.32 2.01
N ILE A 87 7.95 -19.75 2.92
CA ILE A 87 8.23 -18.32 2.99
C ILE A 87 9.65 -18.07 2.47
N ASP A 88 9.80 -17.04 1.65
CA ASP A 88 11.11 -16.62 1.16
C ASP A 88 11.94 -16.01 2.29
N ARG A 89 13.17 -16.51 2.45
CA ARG A 89 14.08 -16.12 3.53
C ARG A 89 14.48 -14.64 3.47
N ASP A 90 14.88 -14.18 2.29
CA ASP A 90 15.35 -12.81 2.11
C ASP A 90 14.21 -11.82 2.36
N ASN A 91 13.00 -12.10 1.83
CA ASN A 91 11.82 -11.28 2.12
C ASN A 91 11.48 -11.29 3.63
N TRP A 92 11.49 -12.46 4.27
CA TRP A 92 11.17 -12.57 5.70
C TRP A 92 12.13 -11.81 6.60
N GLU A 93 13.44 -11.97 6.40
CA GLU A 93 14.45 -11.37 7.27
C GLU A 93 14.52 -9.84 7.15
N ASN A 94 14.11 -9.29 6.00
CA ASN A 94 14.11 -7.85 5.74
C ASN A 94 12.75 -7.17 5.98
N ALA A 95 11.68 -7.94 6.17
CA ALA A 95 10.33 -7.42 6.37
C ALA A 95 10.12 -6.85 7.79
N HIS A 96 9.31 -5.79 7.87
CA HIS A 96 8.77 -5.28 9.12
C HIS A 96 7.75 -6.26 9.72
N GLU A 97 7.49 -6.16 11.03
CA GLU A 97 6.59 -7.09 11.73
C GLU A 97 5.17 -7.12 11.14
N ILE A 98 4.66 -5.98 10.70
CA ILE A 98 3.34 -5.90 10.03
C ILE A 98 3.37 -6.53 8.63
N GLU A 99 4.48 -6.44 7.91
CA GLU A 99 4.65 -7.07 6.59
C GLU A 99 4.72 -8.58 6.73
N LYS A 100 5.45 -9.08 7.73
CA LYS A 100 5.49 -10.49 8.10
C LYS A 100 4.10 -11.02 8.46
N GLU A 101 3.34 -10.28 9.27
CA GLU A 101 1.95 -10.64 9.61
C GLU A 101 1.12 -10.80 8.34
N LEU A 102 1.10 -9.78 7.48
CA LEU A 102 0.29 -9.80 6.26
C LEU A 102 0.74 -10.84 5.25
N LEU A 103 2.03 -11.15 5.17
CA LEU A 103 2.54 -12.23 4.35
C LEU A 103 2.00 -13.58 4.82
N ILE A 104 2.06 -13.87 6.13
CA ILE A 104 1.49 -15.10 6.68
C ILE A 104 -0.03 -15.16 6.47
N PHE A 105 -0.72 -14.02 6.59
CA PHE A 105 -2.17 -13.95 6.36
C PHE A 105 -2.52 -14.17 4.89
N HIS A 106 -1.68 -13.68 3.96
CA HIS A 106 -1.81 -13.92 2.52
C HIS A 106 -1.68 -15.41 2.20
N GLU A 107 -0.63 -16.08 2.68
CA GLU A 107 -0.43 -17.51 2.44
C GLU A 107 -1.50 -18.39 3.09
N LEU A 108 -1.94 -18.05 4.31
CA LEU A 108 -3.08 -18.71 4.95
C LEU A 108 -4.40 -18.40 4.22
N GLY A 109 -4.53 -17.22 3.62
CA GLY A 109 -5.62 -16.88 2.73
C GLY A 109 -5.75 -17.87 1.58
N HIS A 110 -4.63 -18.22 0.93
CA HIS A 110 -4.59 -19.30 -0.06
C HIS A 110 -4.91 -20.67 0.57
N CYS A 111 -4.13 -21.10 1.55
CA CYS A 111 -4.14 -22.47 2.06
C CYS A 111 -5.40 -22.86 2.84
N ILE A 112 -6.01 -21.91 3.55
CA ILE A 112 -7.12 -22.17 4.47
C ILE A 112 -8.43 -21.59 3.95
N LEU A 113 -8.39 -20.35 3.45
CA LEU A 113 -9.60 -19.66 3.01
C LEU A 113 -9.92 -19.91 1.53
N GLY A 114 -9.02 -20.56 0.78
CA GLY A 114 -9.18 -20.84 -0.65
C GLY A 114 -9.25 -19.57 -1.48
N ARG A 115 -8.58 -18.51 -1.03
CA ARG A 115 -8.55 -17.20 -1.70
C ARG A 115 -7.61 -17.30 -2.91
N ALA A 116 -8.03 -16.74 -4.04
CA ALA A 116 -7.14 -16.48 -5.16
C ALA A 116 -6.61 -15.05 -5.07
N HIS A 117 -5.57 -14.72 -5.85
CA HIS A 117 -5.14 -13.34 -5.94
C HIS A 117 -6.27 -12.41 -6.43
N ARG A 118 -6.31 -11.20 -5.88
CA ARG A 118 -7.25 -10.14 -6.23
C ARG A 118 -6.49 -8.87 -6.59
N ASN A 119 -6.21 -8.73 -7.88
CA ASN A 119 -5.43 -7.63 -8.45
C ASN A 119 -6.35 -6.47 -8.85
N GLU A 120 -6.94 -5.81 -7.84
CA GLU A 120 -7.84 -4.67 -8.01
C GLU A 120 -7.37 -3.46 -7.17
N THR A 121 -7.54 -2.26 -7.72
CA THR A 121 -7.20 -1.00 -7.04
C THR A 121 -8.40 -0.09 -6.82
N SER A 122 -8.28 0.80 -5.83
CA SER A 122 -9.14 2.00 -5.76
C SER A 122 -8.90 2.91 -6.97
N GLU A 123 -9.72 3.94 -7.12
CA GLU A 123 -9.51 4.99 -8.13
C GLU A 123 -8.16 5.73 -7.94
N ASN A 124 -7.59 5.67 -6.73
CA ASN A 124 -6.33 6.34 -6.37
C ASN A 124 -5.13 5.38 -6.29
N GLY A 125 -5.28 4.13 -6.75
CA GLY A 125 -4.17 3.16 -6.81
C GLY A 125 -3.93 2.39 -5.50
N ASP A 126 -4.77 2.52 -4.48
CA ASP A 126 -4.69 1.71 -3.27
C ASP A 126 -5.06 0.26 -3.56
N CYS A 127 -4.31 -0.71 -3.02
CA CYS A 127 -4.68 -2.11 -3.10
C CYS A 127 -6.02 -2.34 -2.38
N LEU A 128 -6.94 -3.07 -3.02
CA LEU A 128 -8.22 -3.43 -2.40
C LEU A 128 -8.18 -4.74 -1.61
N SER A 129 -7.08 -5.48 -1.65
CA SER A 129 -6.89 -6.74 -0.92
C SER A 129 -5.44 -6.90 -0.51
N ILE A 130 -5.20 -7.64 0.57
CA ILE A 130 -3.85 -8.19 0.87
C ILE A 130 -3.54 -9.43 0.05
N MET A 131 -4.54 -10.00 -0.63
CA MET A 131 -4.40 -11.08 -1.61
C MET A 131 -3.98 -10.53 -2.98
N ASP A 132 -3.36 -9.36 -3.07
CA ASP A 132 -2.77 -8.90 -4.33
C ASP A 132 -1.57 -9.78 -4.71
N GLY A 133 -1.49 -10.13 -5.98
CA GLY A 133 -0.36 -10.82 -6.59
C GLY A 133 0.40 -9.92 -7.56
N THR A 134 1.46 -10.45 -8.15
CA THR A 134 2.34 -9.72 -9.09
C THR A 134 2.06 -10.06 -10.55
N GLU A 135 0.99 -10.82 -10.83
CA GLU A 135 0.62 -11.19 -12.19
C GLU A 135 0.30 -9.96 -13.05
N ASP A 136 0.59 -10.06 -14.34
CA ASP A 136 0.30 -9.02 -15.34
C ASP A 136 0.95 -7.65 -15.03
N ASN A 137 2.06 -7.65 -14.29
CA ASN A 137 2.72 -6.44 -13.76
C ASN A 137 1.77 -5.59 -12.91
N PHE A 138 0.86 -6.25 -12.19
CA PHE A 138 -0.02 -5.57 -11.26
C PHE A 138 0.81 -5.00 -10.11
N ASN A 139 0.52 -3.74 -9.79
CA ASN A 139 1.09 -3.09 -8.63
C ASN A 139 0.09 -2.08 -8.08
N CYS A 140 0.15 -1.89 -6.77
CA CYS A 140 -0.73 -0.99 -6.05
C CYS A 140 -0.11 -0.62 -4.70
N SER A 141 -0.77 0.30 -4.01
CA SER A 141 -0.32 0.84 -2.74
C SER A 141 -1.00 0.14 -1.58
N LYS A 142 -0.25 -0.70 -0.86
CA LYS A 142 -0.73 -1.30 0.39
C LYS A 142 -0.54 -0.31 1.54
N ASN A 143 -1.61 -0.01 2.25
CA ASN A 143 -1.62 0.97 3.32
C ASN A 143 -1.52 0.30 4.70
N ILE A 144 -0.59 -0.65 4.83
CA ILE A 144 -0.53 -1.62 5.93
C ILE A 144 -0.23 -1.01 7.31
N PHE A 145 0.35 0.19 7.34
CA PHE A 145 0.64 0.91 8.57
C PHE A 145 -0.53 1.78 9.05
N SER A 146 -1.63 1.82 8.30
CA SER A 146 -2.90 2.42 8.74
C SER A 146 -3.76 1.34 9.39
N GLU A 147 -4.22 1.61 10.62
CA GLU A 147 -5.12 0.71 11.34
C GLU A 147 -6.49 0.60 10.65
N LEU A 148 -6.98 1.70 10.06
CA LEU A 148 -8.24 1.69 9.30
C LEU A 148 -8.15 0.78 8.07
N TRP A 149 -7.02 0.85 7.35
CA TRP A 149 -6.76 -0.01 6.21
C TRP A 149 -6.51 -1.45 6.62
N ARG A 150 -5.76 -1.71 7.71
CA ARG A 150 -5.59 -3.06 8.27
C ARG A 150 -6.94 -3.69 8.58
N VAL A 151 -7.83 -2.97 9.27
CA VAL A 151 -9.19 -3.46 9.55
C VAL A 151 -9.93 -3.80 8.26
N TYR A 152 -9.91 -2.91 7.27
CA TYR A 152 -10.53 -3.17 5.96
C TYR A 152 -9.97 -4.43 5.30
N TYR A 153 -8.64 -4.59 5.26
CA TYR A 153 -8.00 -5.74 4.64
C TYR A 153 -8.35 -7.05 5.30
N LEU A 154 -8.48 -7.07 6.62
CA LEU A 154 -8.91 -8.26 7.35
C LEU A 154 -10.38 -8.58 7.10
N GLU A 155 -11.27 -7.58 7.08
CA GLU A 155 -12.66 -7.81 6.66
C GLU A 155 -12.74 -8.35 5.23
N GLU A 156 -11.90 -7.86 4.31
CA GLU A 156 -11.85 -8.33 2.93
C GLU A 156 -11.26 -9.74 2.79
N LEU A 157 -10.22 -10.06 3.56
CA LEU A 157 -9.57 -11.37 3.55
C LEU A 157 -10.59 -12.48 3.85
N PHE A 158 -11.40 -12.29 4.88
CA PHE A 158 -12.41 -13.27 5.31
C PHE A 158 -13.74 -13.14 4.55
N ASN A 159 -14.02 -12.00 3.91
CA ASN A 159 -15.20 -11.76 3.09
C ASN A 159 -14.87 -10.97 1.81
N VAL A 160 -14.78 -11.68 0.68
CA VAL A 160 -14.45 -11.09 -0.63
C VAL A 160 -15.42 -10.00 -1.11
N ASN A 161 -16.64 -9.95 -0.56
CA ASN A 161 -17.62 -8.94 -0.92
C ASN A 161 -17.55 -7.69 -0.04
N THR A 162 -16.54 -7.57 0.82
CA THR A 162 -16.29 -6.36 1.61
C THR A 162 -16.08 -5.18 0.66
N VAL A 163 -16.92 -4.16 0.84
CA VAL A 163 -16.85 -2.90 0.09
C VAL A 163 -15.95 -1.92 0.82
N LEU A 164 -15.47 -0.91 0.09
CA LEU A 164 -14.73 0.19 0.72
C LEU A 164 -15.59 0.85 1.81
N PRO A 165 -14.99 1.13 2.98
CA PRO A 165 -15.71 1.67 4.12
C PRO A 165 -16.02 3.17 3.96
N ASN A 166 -17.05 3.64 4.66
CA ASN A 166 -17.51 5.04 4.63
C ASN A 166 -16.43 6.07 4.99
N TRP A 167 -15.49 5.72 5.86
CA TRP A 167 -14.37 6.63 6.18
C TRP A 167 -13.48 6.89 4.96
N TYR A 168 -13.49 6.00 3.95
CA TYR A 168 -12.80 6.20 2.68
C TYR A 168 -13.73 6.79 1.62
N THR A 169 -14.95 6.26 1.44
CA THR A 169 -15.85 6.66 0.33
C THR A 169 -16.52 8.01 0.54
N ASP A 170 -16.96 8.31 1.77
CA ASP A 170 -17.76 9.51 2.06
C ASP A 170 -16.87 10.76 2.23
N ASN A 171 -15.56 10.57 2.12
CA ASN A 171 -14.52 11.48 2.59
C ASN A 171 -13.59 11.93 1.44
N GLN A 172 -13.98 11.67 0.19
CA GLN A 172 -13.21 12.02 -1.00
C GLN A 172 -13.57 13.40 -1.56
N GLU A 173 -14.67 14.00 -1.13
CA GLU A 173 -15.07 15.31 -1.64
C GLU A 173 -14.14 16.41 -1.13
N TYR A 174 -13.61 17.18 -2.07
CA TYR A 174 -12.85 18.38 -1.77
C TYR A 174 -13.79 19.52 -1.38
N VAL A 175 -13.58 20.06 -0.19
CA VAL A 175 -14.38 21.17 0.33
C VAL A 175 -13.65 22.47 0.05
N THR A 176 -14.29 23.36 -0.72
CA THR A 176 -13.77 24.70 -1.06
C THR A 176 -14.18 25.77 -0.04
N ASN A 177 -15.28 25.54 0.68
CA ASN A 177 -15.82 26.49 1.65
C ASN A 177 -15.97 25.83 3.02
N TYR A 178 -15.15 26.29 3.96
CA TYR A 178 -15.19 25.83 5.34
C TYR A 178 -15.99 26.83 6.18
N GLU A 179 -17.09 26.39 6.78
CA GLU A 179 -17.88 27.22 7.68
C GLU A 179 -17.04 27.63 8.90
N ASN A 180 -17.18 28.89 9.33
CA ASN A 180 -16.48 29.45 10.48
C ASN A 180 -14.94 29.31 10.40
N LYS A 181 -14.40 29.33 9.18
CA LYS A 181 -12.95 29.34 8.93
C LYS A 181 -12.24 30.46 9.69
N LEU A 182 -11.25 30.09 10.50
CA LEU A 182 -10.35 31.01 11.18
C LEU A 182 -8.93 30.81 10.63
N ASP A 183 -8.44 31.79 9.87
CA ASP A 183 -7.03 31.79 9.42
C ASP A 183 -6.10 31.91 10.63
N VAL A 184 -5.22 30.92 10.78
CA VAL A 184 -4.21 30.86 11.84
C VAL A 184 -2.87 31.33 11.32
N VAL A 185 -2.53 30.94 10.09
CA VAL A 185 -1.29 31.30 9.40
C VAL A 185 -1.60 31.55 7.93
N SER A 186 -1.07 32.63 7.37
CA SER A 186 -1.06 32.89 5.93
C SER A 186 0.26 33.54 5.56
N ILE A 187 1.01 32.91 4.65
CA ILE A 187 2.32 33.37 4.20
C ILE A 187 2.35 33.23 2.69
N GLU A 188 2.80 34.29 2.02
CA GLU A 188 2.78 34.41 0.56
C GLU A 188 4.19 34.61 0.00
N ASP A 189 4.39 34.18 -1.24
CA ASP A 189 5.61 34.40 -2.04
C ASP A 189 6.92 33.96 -1.34
N LEU A 190 6.89 32.83 -0.62
CA LEU A 190 8.07 32.25 0.02
C LEU A 190 8.98 31.64 -1.03
N ASN A 191 10.14 32.25 -1.32
CA ASN A 191 11.19 31.67 -2.19
C ASN A 191 12.28 31.00 -1.36
N THR A 192 12.09 29.75 -0.94
CA THR A 192 13.05 29.04 -0.07
C THR A 192 13.09 27.56 -0.38
N ASN A 193 14.20 26.90 -0.03
CA ASN A 193 14.34 25.44 -0.11
C ASN A 193 14.07 24.75 1.24
N PHE A 194 13.86 25.53 2.31
CA PHE A 194 13.45 25.05 3.61
C PHE A 194 12.58 26.09 4.31
N TYR A 195 11.50 25.64 4.91
CA TYR A 195 10.62 26.47 5.73
C TYR A 195 10.15 25.69 6.95
N GLU A 196 10.07 26.35 8.09
CA GLU A 196 9.59 25.78 9.34
C GLU A 196 8.67 26.79 10.04
N ILE A 197 7.54 26.30 10.54
CA ILE A 197 6.64 27.05 11.40
C ILE A 197 6.13 26.17 12.53
N SER A 198 5.89 26.78 13.70
CA SER A 198 5.19 26.09 14.79
C SER A 198 3.69 26.27 14.67
N PHE A 199 2.95 25.16 14.77
CA PHE A 199 1.50 25.10 14.83
C PHE A 199 1.08 24.15 15.95
N ASP A 200 0.25 24.63 16.87
CA ASP A 200 -0.22 23.81 17.99
C ASP A 200 -1.38 22.91 17.57
N PHE A 201 -1.09 21.63 17.31
CA PHE A 201 -2.09 20.65 16.94
C PHE A 201 -2.95 20.19 18.12
N ASN A 202 -2.56 20.49 19.36
CA ASN A 202 -3.24 19.97 20.54
C ASN A 202 -4.68 20.49 20.64
N GLY A 203 -5.62 19.55 20.80
CA GLY A 203 -7.04 19.88 20.92
C GLY A 203 -7.70 20.35 19.60
N LYS A 204 -6.98 20.32 18.47
CA LYS A 204 -7.53 20.67 17.17
C LYS A 204 -8.19 19.45 16.53
N GLU A 205 -9.51 19.44 16.54
CA GLU A 205 -10.30 18.37 15.92
C GLU A 205 -10.34 18.50 14.40
N LYS A 206 -10.40 19.74 13.90
CA LYS A 206 -10.55 20.07 12.48
C LYS A 206 -9.60 21.18 12.06
N PHE A 207 -8.77 20.93 11.05
CA PHE A 207 -7.93 21.95 10.45
C PHE A 207 -7.58 21.60 9.00
N VAL A 208 -7.11 22.59 8.26
CA VAL A 208 -6.59 22.43 6.89
C VAL A 208 -5.24 23.13 6.78
N ILE A 209 -4.31 22.46 6.11
CA ILE A 209 -3.04 23.02 5.64
C ILE A 209 -3.12 23.04 4.11
N GLU A 210 -3.08 24.22 3.52
CA GLU A 210 -2.99 24.41 2.06
C GLU A 210 -1.61 24.95 1.72
N VAL A 211 -0.94 24.29 0.77
CA VAL A 211 0.34 24.74 0.22
C VAL A 211 0.18 24.87 -1.28
N ASN A 212 0.29 26.11 -1.76
CA ASN A 212 0.19 26.44 -3.17
C ASN A 212 1.59 26.67 -3.73
N TYR A 213 2.11 25.72 -4.47
CA TYR A 213 3.39 25.80 -5.16
C TYR A 213 3.25 26.57 -6.47
N LYS A 214 4.14 27.54 -6.69
CA LYS A 214 4.19 28.34 -7.92
C LYS A 214 5.24 27.81 -8.86
N ASN A 215 4.88 27.57 -10.13
CA ASN A 215 5.77 27.03 -11.16
C ASN A 215 6.53 25.77 -10.68
N TRP A 216 5.82 24.85 -10.03
CA TRP A 216 6.40 23.74 -9.26
C TRP A 216 7.46 22.93 -10.02
N ALA A 217 7.23 22.71 -11.31
CA ALA A 217 8.07 21.88 -12.16
C ALA A 217 9.29 22.59 -12.79
N VAL A 218 9.43 23.92 -12.68
CA VAL A 218 10.57 24.66 -13.28
C VAL A 218 11.82 24.63 -12.40
N VAL A 219 11.68 24.29 -11.12
CA VAL A 219 12.80 24.19 -10.18
C VAL A 219 13.52 22.81 -10.32
N ALA A 220 12.88 21.87 -11.02
CA ALA A 220 13.42 20.58 -11.43
C ALA A 220 14.20 20.71 -12.74
N GLY A 221 15.51 20.97 -12.68
CA GLY A 221 16.34 20.82 -13.87
C GLY A 221 17.65 21.59 -13.88
N THR A 222 18.73 20.91 -13.50
CA THR A 222 20.00 21.07 -14.22
C THR A 222 20.68 19.75 -14.61
N ASN A 223 20.19 18.60 -14.16
CA ASN A 223 20.62 17.27 -14.63
C ASN A 223 19.38 16.42 -14.92
N ASP A 224 19.38 15.65 -16.00
CA ASP A 224 18.23 14.94 -16.61
C ASP A 224 17.44 13.96 -15.71
N ASP A 225 17.74 13.85 -14.41
CA ASP A 225 17.06 12.98 -13.44
C ASP A 225 16.72 13.68 -12.10
N SER A 226 16.93 15.00 -11.96
CA SER A 226 16.71 15.71 -10.70
C SER A 226 15.36 16.41 -10.65
N PHE A 227 14.33 15.74 -10.15
CA PHE A 227 13.06 16.37 -9.81
C PHE A 227 13.16 17.00 -8.42
N VAL A 228 12.30 17.99 -8.14
CA VAL A 228 12.22 18.61 -6.81
C VAL A 228 11.41 17.67 -5.95
N SER A 229 12.07 16.92 -5.07
CA SER A 229 11.35 16.29 -3.97
C SER A 229 10.73 17.40 -3.13
N THR A 230 9.40 17.36 -3.00
CA THR A 230 8.71 18.20 -2.01
C THR A 230 8.37 17.32 -0.85
N VAL A 231 8.76 17.74 0.35
CA VAL A 231 8.38 17.05 1.58
C VAL A 231 7.72 18.07 2.48
N ILE A 232 6.51 17.78 2.94
CA ILE A 232 5.87 18.49 4.02
C ILE A 232 5.78 17.55 5.20
N ASN A 233 6.47 17.87 6.30
CA ASN A 233 6.25 17.24 7.59
C ASN A 233 5.25 18.09 8.38
N PHE A 234 4.31 17.46 9.06
CA PHE A 234 3.40 18.13 9.97
C PHE A 234 3.11 17.24 11.18
N GLY A 235 3.60 17.65 12.35
CA GLY A 235 3.35 16.94 13.60
C GLY A 235 3.74 15.45 13.58
N GLY A 236 4.75 15.07 12.78
CA GLY A 236 5.21 13.69 12.66
C GLY A 236 4.52 12.86 11.56
N PHE A 237 3.56 13.45 10.84
CA PHE A 237 3.13 12.98 9.54
C PHE A 237 3.99 13.60 8.46
N PHE A 238 4.06 12.99 7.29
CA PHE A 238 4.60 13.71 6.15
C PHE A 238 3.88 13.38 4.85
N PHE A 239 3.99 14.28 3.89
CA PHE A 239 3.59 14.07 2.52
C PHE A 239 4.80 14.38 1.67
N ALA A 240 5.14 13.49 0.75
CA ALA A 240 6.25 13.69 -0.13
C ALA A 240 5.93 13.31 -1.57
N THR A 241 6.52 14.03 -2.50
CA THR A 241 6.47 13.72 -3.93
C THR A 241 7.87 13.34 -4.39
N TYR A 242 8.03 12.19 -5.05
CA TYR A 242 9.34 11.76 -5.52
C TYR A 242 9.36 11.47 -7.01
N PRO A 243 10.53 11.68 -7.64
CA PRO A 243 10.78 11.14 -8.96
C PRO A 243 11.00 9.63 -8.96
N LEU A 244 10.76 9.09 -10.14
CA LEU A 244 10.64 7.68 -10.45
C LEU A 244 11.84 6.84 -9.99
N SER A 245 11.54 5.83 -9.19
CA SER A 245 12.29 4.57 -9.15
C SER A 245 11.44 3.41 -8.63
N ASP A 246 10.43 3.68 -7.80
CA ASP A 246 9.50 2.67 -7.29
C ASP A 246 8.18 2.68 -8.08
N GLU A 247 7.64 1.50 -8.38
CA GLU A 247 6.45 1.32 -9.22
C GLU A 247 5.13 1.73 -8.53
N LYS A 248 5.15 2.11 -7.24
CA LYS A 248 3.95 2.33 -6.40
C LYS A 248 3.53 3.80 -6.36
N ASP A 249 2.22 4.06 -6.44
CA ASP A 249 1.67 5.42 -6.51
C ASP A 249 1.57 6.12 -5.14
N ILE A 250 1.39 5.34 -4.07
CA ILE A 250 1.32 5.69 -2.65
C ILE A 250 2.16 4.71 -1.83
N ARG A 251 2.99 5.19 -0.90
CA ARG A 251 3.66 4.36 0.12
C ARG A 251 3.38 4.94 1.50
N ILE A 252 3.20 4.08 2.50
CA ILE A 252 3.19 4.46 3.92
C ILE A 252 4.35 3.74 4.60
N GLU A 253 5.09 4.42 5.47
CA GLU A 253 6.22 3.85 6.21
C GLU A 253 5.93 3.78 7.73
N GLU A 254 6.56 2.83 8.42
CA GLU A 254 6.39 2.64 9.87
C GLU A 254 6.92 3.82 10.69
N SER A 255 8.12 4.29 10.33
CA SER A 255 8.87 5.30 11.08
C SER A 255 8.20 6.68 11.01
N SER A 256 7.48 6.91 9.92
CA SER A 256 6.95 8.20 9.55
C SER A 256 5.63 7.95 8.82
N VAL A 257 4.55 8.43 9.42
CA VAL A 257 3.19 8.20 8.94
C VAL A 257 2.98 9.14 7.77
N GLY A 258 3.35 8.71 6.56
CA GLY A 258 3.33 9.61 5.43
C GLY A 258 3.01 8.94 4.11
N ILE A 259 2.74 9.79 3.13
CA ILE A 259 2.35 9.40 1.78
C ILE A 259 3.43 9.86 0.82
N PHE A 260 3.89 8.92 0.02
CA PHE A 260 4.76 9.18 -1.13
C PHE A 260 3.90 9.16 -2.39
N HIS A 261 3.72 10.29 -3.06
CA HIS A 261 2.91 10.36 -4.27
C HIS A 261 3.76 10.47 -5.54
N ARG A 262 3.44 9.66 -6.56
CA ARG A 262 4.12 9.66 -7.85
C ARG A 262 3.70 10.85 -8.73
N GLN A 263 4.66 11.53 -9.36
CA GLN A 263 4.45 12.81 -10.06
C GLN A 263 4.01 12.68 -11.54
N GLU A 264 3.84 11.49 -12.11
CA GLU A 264 3.64 11.31 -13.57
C GLU A 264 2.38 11.96 -14.15
N ASN A 265 1.40 12.27 -13.30
CA ASN A 265 0.10 12.80 -13.73
C ASN A 265 0.05 14.33 -13.85
N TYR A 266 1.12 15.05 -13.49
CA TYR A 266 1.11 16.51 -13.43
C TYR A 266 1.88 17.16 -14.58
N SER A 267 1.29 18.21 -15.17
CA SER A 267 1.94 18.94 -16.26
C SER A 267 3.12 19.77 -15.75
N PHE A 268 4.27 19.65 -16.41
CA PHE A 268 5.56 20.22 -16.03
C PHE A 268 5.67 21.77 -15.99
N GLN A 269 4.56 22.52 -15.93
CA GLN A 269 4.56 23.99 -15.81
C GLN A 269 3.33 24.53 -15.06
N SER A 270 2.73 23.74 -14.17
CA SER A 270 1.54 24.15 -13.42
C SER A 270 1.86 24.56 -11.99
N ASP A 271 1.08 25.54 -11.49
CA ASP A 271 0.90 25.73 -10.06
C ASP A 271 0.20 24.50 -9.51
N ILE A 272 0.61 24.02 -8.34
CA ILE A 272 -0.02 22.88 -7.67
C ILE A 272 -0.48 23.28 -6.28
N LYS A 273 -1.67 22.84 -5.90
CA LYS A 273 -2.20 22.97 -4.54
C LYS A 273 -2.19 21.63 -3.83
N LEU A 274 -1.31 21.48 -2.83
CA LEU A 274 -1.45 20.42 -1.83
C LEU A 274 -2.42 20.88 -0.75
N THR A 275 -3.38 20.02 -0.39
CA THR A 275 -4.23 20.22 0.78
C THR A 275 -4.15 19.01 1.71
N ILE A 276 -3.81 19.25 2.96
CA ILE A 276 -3.90 18.26 4.04
C ILE A 276 -5.05 18.70 4.94
N ARG A 277 -6.08 17.86 5.05
CA ARG A 277 -7.25 18.11 5.90
C ARG A 277 -7.24 17.12 7.05
N LYS A 278 -7.35 17.64 8.27
CA LYS A 278 -7.78 16.86 9.42
C LYS A 278 -9.27 17.07 9.63
N ASP A 279 -10.02 15.99 9.70
CA ASP A 279 -11.41 15.97 10.14
C ASP A 279 -11.58 14.92 11.23
N ASN A 280 -11.68 15.36 12.48
CA ASN A 280 -11.76 14.51 13.65
C ASN A 280 -10.59 13.50 13.73
N ASN A 281 -10.87 12.23 13.45
CA ASN A 281 -9.91 11.14 13.53
C ASN A 281 -9.34 10.74 12.17
N LEU A 282 -9.57 11.54 11.12
CA LEU A 282 -9.07 11.28 9.78
C LEU A 282 -8.11 12.37 9.34
N ILE A 283 -7.05 11.96 8.65
CA ILE A 283 -6.21 12.80 7.82
C ILE A 283 -6.52 12.45 6.36
N GLN A 284 -6.68 13.48 5.54
CA GLN A 284 -6.99 13.37 4.12
C GLN A 284 -6.02 14.23 3.33
N TYR A 285 -5.62 13.73 2.18
CA TYR A 285 -4.62 14.35 1.31
C TYR A 285 -5.25 14.61 -0.05
N PHE A 286 -5.05 15.81 -0.56
CA PHE A 286 -5.56 16.23 -1.86
C PHE A 286 -4.47 16.96 -2.64
N ILE A 287 -4.44 16.73 -3.95
CA ILE A 287 -3.62 17.49 -4.89
C ILE A 287 -4.53 18.07 -5.95
N ASP A 288 -4.47 19.38 -6.16
CA ASP A 288 -5.32 20.10 -7.11
C ASP A 288 -6.80 19.75 -6.94
N GLU A 289 -7.23 19.68 -5.68
CA GLU A 289 -8.62 19.38 -5.29
C GLU A 289 -9.06 17.93 -5.58
N GLN A 290 -8.15 17.07 -6.04
CA GLN A 290 -8.39 15.64 -6.21
C GLN A 290 -7.97 14.90 -4.95
N PHE A 291 -8.84 14.03 -4.46
CA PHE A 291 -8.53 13.16 -3.33
C PHE A 291 -7.43 12.18 -3.71
N ILE A 292 -6.43 12.05 -2.85
CA ILE A 292 -5.31 11.12 -3.03
C ILE A 292 -5.43 9.96 -2.07
N HIS A 293 -5.60 10.26 -0.78
CA HIS A 293 -5.59 9.23 0.25
C HIS A 293 -6.25 9.70 1.56
N SER A 294 -6.68 8.74 2.38
CA SER A 294 -7.10 8.98 3.76
C SER A 294 -6.68 7.85 4.68
N MET A 295 -6.39 8.23 5.92
CA MET A 295 -5.95 7.34 6.98
C MET A 295 -6.25 7.96 8.34
N GLU A 296 -6.12 7.19 9.41
CA GLU A 296 -6.41 7.68 10.76
C GLU A 296 -5.42 8.75 11.23
N ALA A 297 -5.94 9.73 11.98
CA ALA A 297 -5.13 10.68 12.71
C ALA A 297 -4.50 9.98 13.92
N LYS A 298 -3.21 9.72 13.85
CA LYS A 298 -2.37 9.34 14.98
C LYS A 298 -2.01 10.57 15.85
N PRO A 299 -1.62 10.39 17.12
CA PRO A 299 -1.14 11.49 17.96
C PRO A 299 0.04 12.21 17.32
N PHE A 300 -0.04 13.55 17.27
CA PHE A 300 1.05 14.37 16.74
C PHE A 300 2.29 14.27 17.63
N LYS A 301 3.45 14.04 17.01
CA LYS A 301 4.75 13.88 17.70
C LYS A 301 5.37 15.23 18.09
N ASN A 302 5.02 16.30 17.39
CA ASN A 302 5.51 17.65 17.61
C ASN A 302 4.50 18.69 17.10
N ASN A 303 4.80 19.97 17.31
CA ASN A 303 4.00 21.12 16.88
C ASN A 303 4.66 21.86 15.71
N LEU A 304 5.32 21.13 14.80
CA LEU A 304 6.05 21.70 13.66
C LEU A 304 5.33 21.37 12.36
N ILE A 305 5.39 22.33 11.44
CA ILE A 305 5.17 22.13 10.02
C ILE A 305 6.45 22.53 9.32
N GLU A 306 7.06 21.58 8.62
CA GLU A 306 8.32 21.74 7.90
C GLU A 306 8.05 21.48 6.43
N ALA A 307 8.56 22.36 5.56
CA ALA A 307 8.53 22.16 4.13
C ALA A 307 9.96 22.16 3.61
N LEU A 308 10.39 21.04 3.02
CA LEU A 308 11.73 20.81 2.50
C LEU A 308 11.68 20.60 0.99
N PHE A 309 12.62 21.23 0.30
CA PHE A 309 12.76 21.22 -1.15
C PHE A 309 14.23 21.09 -1.55
N ASP A 310 14.49 20.42 -2.67
CA ASP A 310 15.85 20.30 -3.20
C ASP A 310 16.39 21.62 -3.78
N ALA A 311 15.51 22.56 -4.10
CA ALA A 311 15.87 23.90 -4.56
C ALA A 311 14.79 24.92 -4.19
N PRO A 312 15.13 26.24 -4.17
CA PRO A 312 14.18 27.28 -3.79
C PRO A 312 12.96 27.29 -4.70
N ILE A 313 11.78 27.24 -4.08
CA ILE A 313 10.49 27.28 -4.76
C ILE A 313 9.65 28.41 -4.17
N ASN A 314 8.89 29.09 -5.03
CA ASN A 314 7.86 30.04 -4.59
C ASN A 314 6.62 29.28 -4.12
N MET A 315 6.15 29.58 -2.91
CA MET A 315 4.92 28.97 -2.38
C MET A 315 4.13 29.89 -1.46
N ASP A 316 2.83 29.62 -1.36
CA ASP A 316 1.93 30.20 -0.37
C ASP A 316 1.47 29.11 0.60
N ILE A 317 1.57 29.35 1.91
CA ILE A 317 1.12 28.42 2.95
C ILE A 317 -0.04 29.06 3.71
N LYS A 318 -1.15 28.34 3.81
CA LYS A 318 -2.32 28.73 4.62
C LYS A 318 -2.67 27.60 5.59
N ILE A 319 -2.85 27.96 6.85
CA ILE A 319 -3.32 27.04 7.88
C ILE A 319 -4.53 27.67 8.54
N PHE A 320 -5.62 26.92 8.61
CA PHE A 320 -6.86 27.39 9.20
C PHE A 320 -7.64 26.28 9.90
N GLU A 321 -8.42 26.69 10.89
CA GLU A 321 -9.38 25.83 11.60
C GLU A 321 -10.78 26.05 11.04
N TYR A 322 -11.66 25.05 11.20
CA TYR A 322 -13.05 25.12 10.76
C TYR A 322 -13.98 24.35 11.71
N GLU A 323 -15.28 24.66 11.67
CA GLU A 323 -16.29 24.02 12.55
C GLU A 323 -16.92 22.74 11.97
#